data_AF-K2QCT4-F1
#
_entry.id   AF-K2QCT4-F1
#
_cell.length_a   1.000
_cell.length_b   1.000
_cell.length_c   1.000
_cell.angle_alpha   90.00
_cell.angle_beta   90.00
_cell.angle_gamma   90.00
#
_symmetry.space_group_name_H-M   'P 1'
#
loop_
_entity.id
_entity.type
_entity.pdbx_description
1 polymer ?
#
loop_
_entity_poly.entity_id
_entity_poly.type
_entity_poly.pdbx_seq_one_letter_code
_entity_poly.pdbx_strand_id
1 'polypeptide(L)' 'MGPVSKEHEGQIIRKDNRRLVAIPDDFFLEGDKIIIRQERDGTITIHPAEREARDAMAARFNPFVEWANGTWPETVQPFE' A
#
# COMPACT_ATOMS: atom_id res chain seq x y z
N MET A 1 -6.82 0.98 17.90
CA MET A 1 -5.57 0.93 17.11
C MET A 1 -5.99 0.94 15.65
N GLY A 2 -5.58 1.95 14.90
CA GLY A 2 -5.83 2.00 13.45
C GLY A 2 -4.89 1.05 12.70
N PRO A 3 -5.11 0.84 11.40
CA PRO A 3 -4.17 0.09 10.57
C PRO A 3 -2.78 0.71 10.67
N VAL A 4 -1.77 -0.13 10.92
CA VAL A 4 -0.37 0.31 11.00
C VAL A 4 0.07 0.72 9.59
N SER A 5 0.31 2.01 9.38
CA SER A 5 0.86 2.50 8.13
C SER A 5 2.27 1.96 7.94
N LYS A 6 2.56 1.42 6.74
CA LYS A 6 3.92 1.10 6.31
C LYS A 6 4.47 2.25 5.49
N GLU A 7 5.71 2.64 5.77
CA GLU A 7 6.43 3.68 5.02
C GLU A 7 7.78 3.12 4.57
N HIS A 8 8.20 3.49 3.37
CA HIS A 8 9.51 3.14 2.82
C HIS A 8 10.11 4.36 2.14
N GLU A 9 11.34 4.72 2.52
CA GLU A 9 12.08 5.79 1.86
C GLU A 9 12.78 5.23 0.62
N GLY A 10 12.54 5.85 -0.52
CA GLY A 10 13.10 5.41 -1.80
C GLY A 10 13.46 6.59 -2.69
N GLN A 11 14.08 6.28 -3.83
CA GLN A 11 14.50 7.28 -4.80
C GLN A 11 13.64 7.23 -6.06
N ILE A 12 13.37 8.41 -6.63
CA ILE A 12 12.72 8.51 -7.94
C ILE A 12 13.77 8.27 -9.03
N ILE A 13 13.55 7.21 -9.80
CA ILE A 13 14.39 6.88 -10.96
C ILE A 13 13.89 7.68 -12.16
N ARG A 14 14.77 8.47 -12.78
CA ARG A 14 14.46 9.19 -14.01
C ARG A 14 14.94 8.37 -15.21
N LYS A 15 14.02 8.01 -16.10
CA LYS A 15 14.31 7.31 -17.35
C LYS A 15 13.59 8.01 -18.49
N ASP A 16 14.36 8.55 -19.42
CA ASP A 16 13.87 9.39 -20.52
C ASP A 16 12.98 10.53 -19.98
N ASN A 17 11.75 10.67 -20.48
CA ASN A 17 10.77 11.64 -20.03
C ASN A 17 9.82 11.09 -18.94
N ARG A 18 10.22 10.03 -18.22
CA ARG A 18 9.38 9.37 -17.20
C ARG A 18 10.08 9.37 -15.84
N ARG A 19 9.25 9.46 -14.79
CA ARG A 19 9.63 9.23 -13.40
C ARG A 19 9.09 7.87 -12.99
N LEU A 20 9.97 7.01 -12.50
CA LEU A 20 9.65 5.66 -12.07
C LEU A 20 9.85 5.58 -10.56
N VAL A 21 8.91 4.93 -9.90
CA VAL A 21 8.99 4.54 -8.49
C VAL A 21 8.81 3.03 -8.49
N ALA A 22 9.77 2.33 -7.89
CA ALA A 22 9.62 0.90 -7.64
C ALA A 22 8.75 0.73 -6.40
N ILE A 23 7.66 -0.02 -6.53
CA ILE A 23 6.87 -0.44 -5.38
C ILE A 23 7.63 -1.62 -4.75
N PRO A 24 8.08 -1.52 -3.49
CA PRO A 24 8.81 -2.60 -2.85
C PRO A 24 7.94 -3.86 -2.67
N ASP A 25 8.55 -5.04 -2.64
CA ASP A 25 7.83 -6.34 -2.62
C ASP A 25 6.97 -6.54 -1.35
N ASP A 26 7.26 -5.82 -0.26
CA ASP A 26 6.49 -5.86 0.99
C ASP A 26 5.22 -5.00 0.96
N PHE A 27 5.05 -4.19 -0.09
CA PHE A 27 3.82 -3.46 -0.40
C PHE A 27 2.94 -4.32 -1.28
N PHE A 28 1.70 -4.52 -0.85
CA PHE A 28 0.74 -5.30 -1.61
C PHE A 28 -0.13 -4.39 -2.47
N LEU A 29 -0.17 -4.67 -3.78
CA LEU A 29 -1.03 -3.99 -4.75
C LEU A 29 -1.51 -5.03 -5.76
N GLU A 30 -2.82 -5.28 -5.77
CA GLU A 30 -3.44 -6.25 -6.69
C GLU A 30 -3.77 -5.61 -8.04
N GLY A 31 -3.62 -6.38 -9.13
CA GLY A 31 -4.05 -6.02 -10.48
C GLY A 31 -3.03 -5.26 -11.31
N ASP A 32 -3.28 -5.19 -12.63
CA ASP A 32 -2.34 -4.59 -13.60
C ASP A 32 -2.62 -3.10 -13.87
N LYS A 33 -3.81 -2.63 -13.52
CA LYS A 33 -4.23 -1.24 -13.74
C LYS A 33 -4.32 -0.48 -12.44
N ILE A 34 -3.69 0.69 -12.43
CA ILE A 34 -3.64 1.59 -11.27
C ILE A 34 -4.26 2.96 -11.58
N ILE A 35 -4.71 3.63 -10.53
CA ILE A 35 -5.02 5.05 -10.54
C ILE A 35 -3.98 5.74 -9.66
N ILE A 36 -3.42 6.84 -10.18
CA ILE A 36 -2.51 7.72 -9.47
C ILE A 36 -3.28 9.01 -9.19
N ARG A 37 -3.43 9.37 -7.91
CA ARG A 37 -4.12 10.59 -7.48
C ARG A 37 -3.17 11.45 -6.66
N GLN A 38 -3.21 12.76 -6.91
CA GLN A 38 -2.50 13.74 -6.10
C GLN A 38 -3.49 14.47 -5.21
N GLU A 39 -3.25 14.40 -3.90
CA GLU A 39 -4.04 15.10 -2.90
C GLU A 39 -3.52 16.54 -2.70
N ARG A 40 -4.31 17.37 -2.00
CA ARG A 40 -4.01 18.80 -1.82
C ARG A 40 -2.77 19.09 -0.98
N ASP A 41 -2.41 18.16 -0.10
CA ASP A 41 -1.20 18.21 0.73
C ASP A 41 0.07 17.79 -0.03
N GLY A 42 -0.07 17.41 -1.31
CA GLY A 42 1.03 16.93 -2.14
C GLY A 42 1.24 15.42 -2.08
N THR A 43 0.48 14.68 -1.26
CA THR A 43 0.55 13.22 -1.17
C THR A 43 0.10 12.61 -2.49
N ILE A 44 0.92 11.70 -3.04
CA ILE A 44 0.55 10.90 -4.21
C ILE A 44 0.09 9.52 -3.72
N THR A 45 -1.15 9.18 -4.02
CA THR A 45 -1.71 7.85 -3.72
C THR A 45 -1.79 7.02 -4.98
N ILE A 46 -1.51 5.72 -4.83
CA ILE A 46 -1.64 4.72 -5.88
C ILE A 46 -2.63 3.68 -5.37
N HIS A 47 -3.66 3.36 -6.16
CA HIS A 47 -4.62 2.33 -5.81
C HIS A 47 -5.12 1.58 -7.05
N PRO A 48 -5.64 0.35 -6.91
CA PRO A 48 -6.12 -0.39 -8.07
C PRO A 48 -7.26 0.30 -8.79
N ALA A 49 -7.24 0.20 -10.11
CA ALA A 49 -8.30 0.70 -10.98
C ALA A 49 -9.43 -0.33 -11.13
N GLU A 50 -9.10 -1.62 -11.10
CA GLU A 50 -10.01 -2.72 -11.39
C GLU A 50 -10.85 -3.10 -10.17
N ARG A 51 -12.12 -3.48 -10.40
CA ARG A 51 -13.05 -3.80 -9.32
C ARG A 51 -12.58 -5.01 -8.52
N GLU A 52 -12.19 -6.09 -9.20
CA GLU A 52 -11.73 -7.34 -8.56
C GLU A 52 -10.48 -7.09 -7.70
N ALA A 53 -9.54 -6.29 -8.20
CA ALA A 53 -8.36 -5.88 -7.44
C ALA A 53 -8.72 -5.02 -6.21
N ARG A 54 -9.69 -4.11 -6.34
CA ARG A 54 -10.20 -3.34 -5.18
C ARG A 54 -10.87 -4.23 -4.16
N ASP A 55 -11.66 -5.21 -4.59
CA ASP A 55 -12.32 -6.17 -3.71
C ASP A 55 -11.30 -7.05 -2.98
N ALA A 56 -10.24 -7.49 -3.67
CA ALA A 56 -9.13 -8.24 -3.07
C ALA A 56 -8.35 -7.39 -2.06
N MET A 57 -8.04 -6.14 -2.38
CA MET A 57 -7.42 -5.19 -1.44
C MET A 57 -8.32 -4.97 -0.22
N ALA A 58 -9.62 -4.75 -0.44
CA ALA A 58 -10.58 -4.56 0.63
C ALA A 58 -10.68 -5.79 1.53
N ALA A 59 -10.70 -7.00 0.97
CA ALA A 59 -10.72 -8.25 1.74
C ALA A 59 -9.43 -8.44 2.56
N ARG A 60 -8.27 -8.15 1.97
CA ARG A 60 -6.97 -8.30 2.61
C ARG A 60 -6.76 -7.34 3.77
N PHE A 61 -7.13 -6.08 3.58
CA PHE A 61 -6.94 -5.01 4.56
C PHE A 61 -8.23 -4.65 5.29
N ASN A 62 -9.24 -5.55 5.26
CA ASN A 62 -10.48 -5.32 5.98
C ASN A 62 -10.18 -5.33 7.48
N PRO A 63 -10.34 -4.20 8.19
CA PRO A 63 -10.09 -4.16 9.62
C PRO A 63 -11.00 -5.13 10.38
N PHE A 64 -12.15 -5.55 9.84
CA PHE A 64 -13.03 -6.52 10.49
C PHE A 64 -12.67 -7.99 10.21
N VAL A 65 -11.84 -8.28 9.21
CA VAL A 65 -11.32 -9.64 8.93
C VAL A 65 -10.13 -9.95 9.84
N GLU A 66 -9.31 -8.95 10.17
CA GLU A 66 -8.25 -9.07 11.17
C GLU A 66 -8.79 -9.49 12.55
N TRP A 67 -10.03 -9.10 12.89
CA TRP A 67 -10.66 -9.41 14.17
C TRP A 67 -11.21 -10.85 14.22
N ALA A 68 -11.63 -11.38 13.07
CA ALA A 68 -12.13 -12.75 12.95
C ALA A 68 -11.01 -13.81 12.91
N ASN A 69 -9.82 -13.44 12.43
CA ASN A 69 -8.68 -14.35 12.27
C ASN A 69 -7.66 -14.31 13.44
N GLY A 70 -7.86 -13.46 14.45
CA GLY A 70 -7.02 -13.43 15.65
C GLY A 70 -5.59 -12.91 15.46
N THR A 71 -5.27 -12.37 14.28
CA THR A 71 -3.96 -11.75 14.00
C THR A 71 -3.94 -10.31 14.50
N TRP A 72 -3.65 -10.13 15.79
CA TRP A 72 -3.11 -8.85 16.26
C TRP A 72 -1.75 -8.61 15.55
N PRO A 73 -1.38 -7.36 15.21
CA PRO A 73 0.03 -7.08 14.99
C PRO A 73 0.74 -7.36 16.31
N GLU A 74 1.50 -8.46 16.36
CA GLU A 74 2.48 -8.66 17.41
C GLU A 74 3.35 -7.41 17.43
N THR A 75 3.49 -6.82 18.60
CA THR A 75 4.29 -5.62 18.82
C THR A 75 5.70 -5.95 18.34
N VAL A 76 6.08 -5.48 17.16
CA VAL A 76 7.41 -5.72 16.61
C VAL A 76 8.38 -4.98 17.54
N GLN A 77 9.20 -5.73 18.27
CA GLN A 77 10.17 -5.14 19.18
C GLN A 77 11.15 -4.27 18.38
N PRO A 78 11.56 -3.10 18.90
CA PRO A 78 12.58 -2.29 18.24
C PRO A 78 13.88 -3.10 18.15
N PHE A 79 14.52 -3.07 16.98
CA PHE A 79 15.81 -3.72 16.75
C PHE A 79 16.89 -3.08 17.63
N GLU A 80 17.73 -3.92 18.25
CA GLU A 80 18.97 -3.54 18.94
C GLU A 80 20.06 -3.04 17.97
#